data_AF-A0A7W8SW85-F1
#
_entry.id   AF-A0A7W8SW85-F1
#
_cell.length_a   1.000
_cell.length_b   1.000
_cell.length_c   1.000
_cell.angle_alpha   90.00
_cell.angle_beta   90.00
_cell.angle_gamma   90.00
#
_symmetry.space_group_name_H-M   'P 1'
#
loop_
_entity.id
_entity.type
_entity.pdbx_description
1 polymer ?
#
loop_
_entity_poly.entity_id
_entity_poly.type
_entity_poly.pdbx_seq_one_letter_code
_entity_poly.pdbx_strand_id
1 'polypeptide(L)'
;MKWFNRLASARNFIAHIGAFYLALDTTEPAWDLLLVKGNIKQFDDPRTYVRFSSVMEIMDGFLGCREAMQAHLVALFEAAK
;
A
#
# COMPACT_ATOMS: atom_id res chain seq x y z
N MET A 1 9.86 18.93 -25.87
CA MET A 1 9.24 17.62 -26.24
C MET A 1 9.55 16.46 -25.29
N LYS A 2 10.76 16.30 -24.72
CA LYS A 2 11.08 15.13 -23.85
C LYS A 2 10.21 14.98 -22.59
N TRP A 3 9.76 16.08 -21.99
CA TRP A 3 8.97 16.04 -20.75
C TRP A 3 7.56 15.49 -20.99
N PHE A 4 6.88 15.91 -22.07
CA PHE A 4 5.56 15.39 -22.45
C PHE A 4 5.59 13.89 -22.73
N ASN A 5 6.67 13.38 -23.34
CA ASN A 5 6.84 11.94 -23.56
C ASN A 5 7.02 11.17 -22.26
N ARG A 6 7.77 11.72 -21.29
CA ARG A 6 7.89 11.12 -19.95
C ARG A 6 6.56 11.12 -19.21
N LEU A 7 5.81 12.21 -19.27
CA LEU A 7 4.48 12.30 -18.66
C LEU A 7 3.51 11.29 -19.28
N ALA A 8 3.47 11.22 -20.61
CA ALA A 8 2.64 10.25 -21.33
C ALA A 8 3.04 8.80 -20.99
N SER A 9 4.34 8.51 -20.88
CA SER A 9 4.84 7.19 -20.47
C SER A 9 4.43 6.84 -19.05
N ALA A 10 4.54 7.77 -18.09
CA ALA A 10 4.15 7.53 -16.71
C ALA A 10 2.63 7.32 -16.57
N ARG A 11 1.83 8.13 -17.27
CA ARG A 11 0.38 7.97 -17.34
C ARG A 11 0.00 6.61 -17.92
N ASN A 12 0.59 6.23 -19.06
CA ASN A 12 0.29 4.96 -19.71
C ASN A 12 0.75 3.77 -18.86
N PHE A 13 1.87 3.90 -18.14
CA PHE A 13 2.27 2.92 -17.15
C PHE A 13 1.19 2.76 -16.08
N ILE A 14 0.77 3.83 -15.41
CA ILE A 14 -0.27 3.74 -14.37
C ILE A 14 -1.57 3.14 -14.93
N ALA A 15 -2.00 3.59 -16.12
CA ALA A 15 -3.26 3.17 -16.70
C ALA A 15 -3.30 1.71 -17.18
N HIS A 16 -2.16 1.15 -17.60
CA HIS A 16 -2.15 -0.15 -18.28
C HIS A 16 -1.23 -1.21 -17.65
N ILE A 17 -0.33 -0.81 -16.76
CA ILE A 17 0.72 -1.69 -16.21
C ILE A 17 0.78 -1.60 -14.68
N GLY A 18 0.77 -0.40 -14.14
CA GLY A 18 0.96 -0.12 -12.71
C GLY A 18 -0.32 -0.20 -11.88
N ALA A 19 -1.50 -0.26 -12.51
CA ALA A 19 -2.75 -0.50 -11.82
C ALA A 19 -2.85 -1.97 -11.41
N PHE A 20 -3.11 -2.21 -10.13
CA PHE A 20 -3.40 -3.55 -9.64
C PHE A 20 -4.74 -4.05 -10.19
N TYR A 21 -4.81 -5.34 -10.48
CA TYR A 21 -6.09 -6.01 -10.62
C TYR A 21 -6.68 -6.23 -9.22
N LEU A 22 -7.99 -6.13 -9.11
CA LEU A 22 -8.70 -6.32 -7.85
C LEU A 22 -9.37 -7.70 -7.85
N ALA A 23 -9.16 -8.45 -6.78
CA ALA A 23 -9.85 -9.72 -6.54
C ALA A 23 -10.35 -9.78 -5.10
N LEU A 24 -11.44 -10.52 -4.86
CA LEU A 24 -11.95 -10.77 -3.51
C LEU A 24 -11.49 -12.16 -3.07
N ASP A 25 -10.82 -12.24 -1.92
CA ASP A 25 -10.58 -13.51 -1.23
C ASP A 25 -11.81 -13.85 -0.40
N THR A 26 -12.56 -14.86 -0.83
CA THR A 26 -13.77 -15.35 -0.15
C THR A 26 -13.53 -16.69 0.54
N THR A 27 -12.27 -17.08 0.75
CA THR A 27 -11.91 -18.36 1.38
C THR A 27 -12.37 -18.42 2.83
N GLU A 28 -12.32 -17.28 3.52
CA GLU A 28 -12.78 -17.11 4.90
C GLU A 28 -14.10 -16.31 4.95
N PRO A 29 -14.88 -16.42 6.04
CA PRO A 29 -16.13 -15.65 6.21
C PRO A 29 -15.92 -14.13 6.20
N ALA A 30 -14.74 -13.67 6.59
CA ALA A 30 -14.32 -12.28 6.47
C ALA A 30 -13.59 -12.10 5.13
N TRP A 31 -14.30 -11.53 4.16
CA TRP A 31 -13.72 -11.31 2.84
C TRP A 31 -12.62 -10.24 2.90
N ASP A 32 -11.56 -10.47 2.14
CA ASP A 32 -10.46 -9.52 1.99
C ASP A 32 -10.29 -9.12 0.53
N LEU A 33 -9.76 -7.92 0.30
CA LEU A 33 -9.44 -7.43 -1.03
C LEU A 33 -7.98 -7.78 -1.35
N LEU A 34 -7.76 -8.42 -2.49
CA LEU A 34 -6.43 -8.71 -3.02
C LEU A 34 -6.07 -7.67 -4.09
N LEU A 35 -4.89 -7.05 -3.91
CA LEU A 35 -4.22 -6.21 -4.90
C LEU A 35 -3.27 -7.09 -5.72
N VAL A 36 -3.65 -7.36 -6.95
CA VAL A 36 -3.01 -8.39 -7.78
C VAL A 36 -2.12 -7.74 -8.84
N LYS A 37 -0.85 -8.19 -8.91
CA LYS A 37 0.20 -7.55 -9.73
C LYS A 37 0.10 -7.86 -11.23
N GLY A 38 -0.83 -8.72 -11.63
CA GLY A 38 -1.03 -9.14 -13.01
C GLY A 38 -2.34 -9.89 -13.19
N ASN A 39 -2.66 -10.25 -14.42
CA ASN A 39 -3.86 -11.02 -14.75
C ASN A 39 -3.65 -12.52 -14.45
N ILE A 40 -3.71 -12.88 -13.17
CA ILE A 40 -3.59 -14.26 -12.68
C ILE A 40 -4.97 -14.83 -12.35
N LYS A 41 -5.13 -16.13 -12.60
CA LYS A 41 -6.39 -16.86 -12.34
C LYS A 41 -6.30 -17.79 -11.13
N GLN A 42 -5.08 -17.97 -10.60
CA GLN A 42 -4.73 -18.86 -9.51
C GLN A 42 -3.90 -18.06 -8.51
N PHE A 43 -4.19 -18.22 -7.21
CA PHE A 43 -3.66 -17.40 -6.11
C PHE A 43 -2.69 -18.20 -5.21
N ASP A 44 -2.00 -19.16 -5.82
CA ASP A 44 -1.21 -20.17 -5.13
C ASP A 44 0.17 -19.64 -4.71
N ASP A 45 0.67 -18.60 -5.40
CA ASP A 45 1.91 -17.90 -5.06
C ASP A 45 1.60 -16.55 -4.37
N PRO A 46 1.82 -16.43 -3.04
CA PRO A 46 1.57 -15.20 -2.28
C PRO A 46 2.36 -13.98 -2.76
N ARG A 47 3.41 -14.15 -3.57
CA ARG A 47 4.21 -13.02 -4.09
C ARG A 47 3.49 -12.26 -5.20
N THR A 48 2.47 -12.86 -5.80
CA THR A 48 1.75 -12.33 -6.96
C THR A 48 0.62 -11.37 -6.61
N TYR A 49 0.24 -11.30 -5.34
CA TYR A 49 -0.77 -10.39 -4.81
C TYR A 49 -0.36 -9.84 -3.45
N VAL A 50 -1.09 -8.85 -2.96
CA VAL A 50 -0.98 -8.31 -1.60
C VAL A 50 -2.38 -8.20 -1.03
N ARG A 51 -2.57 -8.61 0.22
CA ARG A 51 -3.83 -8.41 0.94
C ARG A 51 -3.98 -6.95 1.34
N PHE A 52 -5.15 -6.37 1.09
CA PHE A 52 -5.43 -4.98 1.41
C PHE A 52 -5.39 -4.74 2.92
N SER A 53 -5.88 -5.69 3.70
CA SER A 53 -5.72 -5.71 5.17
C SER A 53 -4.26 -5.51 5.62
N SER A 54 -3.31 -6.23 5.03
CA SER A 54 -1.88 -6.06 5.34
C SER A 54 -1.34 -4.67 4.97
N VAL A 55 -1.86 -4.05 3.90
CA VAL A 55 -1.49 -2.66 3.56
C VAL A 55 -2.01 -1.69 4.63
N MET A 56 -3.24 -1.90 5.09
CA MET A 56 -3.82 -1.10 6.18
C MET A 56 -3.01 -1.24 7.47
N GLU A 57 -2.61 -2.45 7.85
CA GLU A 57 -1.76 -2.68 9.03
C GLU A 57 -0.42 -1.94 8.95
N ILE A 58 0.22 -1.94 7.77
CA ILE A 58 1.48 -1.19 7.55
C ILE A 58 1.21 0.32 7.72
N MET A 59 0.13 0.83 7.12
CA MET A 59 -0.25 2.25 7.23
C MET A 59 -0.51 2.64 8.69
N ASP A 60 -1.25 1.82 9.43
CA ASP A 60 -1.54 2.03 10.84
C ASP A 60 -0.26 2.04 11.68
N GLY A 61 0.69 1.15 11.39
CA GLY A 61 2.02 1.17 12.00
C GLY A 61 2.77 2.48 11.78
N PHE A 62 2.79 3.00 10.55
CA PHE A 62 3.42 4.30 10.25
C PHE A 62 2.72 5.47 10.97
N LEU A 63 1.39 5.46 11.03
CA LEU A 63 0.62 6.46 11.76
C LEU A 63 0.92 6.39 13.27
N GLY A 64 1.02 5.18 13.83
CA GLY A 64 1.43 4.96 15.21
C GLY A 64 2.85 5.46 15.50
N CYS A 65 3.79 5.25 14.58
CA CYS A 65 5.15 5.80 14.72
C CYS A 65 5.15 7.33 14.81
N ARG A 66 4.31 8.01 14.01
CA ARG A 66 4.18 9.47 14.07
C ARG A 66 3.72 9.93 15.45
N GLU A 67 2.71 9.28 16.01
CA GLU A 67 2.18 9.61 17.33
C GLU A 67 3.19 9.34 18.44
N ALA A 68 3.87 8.20 18.39
CA ALA A 68 4.93 7.86 19.33
C ALA A 68 6.09 8.86 19.29
N MET A 69 6.51 9.27 18.08
CA MET A 69 7.56 10.27 17.90
C MET A 69 7.14 11.63 18.47
N GLN A 70 5.90 12.06 18.21
CA GLN A 70 5.37 13.31 18.77
C GLN A 70 5.35 13.26 20.31
N ALA A 71 4.84 12.18 20.90
CA ALA A 71 4.82 12.00 22.34
C ALA A 71 6.23 12.04 22.94
N HIS A 72 7.20 11.39 22.29
CA HIS A 72 8.59 11.38 22.72
C HIS A 72 9.22 12.78 22.69
N LEU A 73 9.01 13.55 21.61
CA LEU A 73 9.54 14.91 21.49
C LEU A 73 8.95 15.86 22.55
N VAL A 74 7.65 15.76 22.82
CA VAL A 74 6.99 16.54 23.88
C VAL A 74 7.58 16.18 25.25
N ALA A 75 7.76 14.89 25.54
CA ALA A 75 8.35 14.45 26.80
C ALA A 75 9.78 14.97 27.00
N LEU A 76 10.61 14.99 25.95
CA LEU A 76 11.95 15.57 26.00
C LEU A 76 11.93 17.07 26.27
N PHE A 77 10.98 17.80 25.67
CA PHE A 77 10.84 19.23 25.88
C PHE A 77 10.43 19.56 27.32
N GLU A 78 9.44 18.85 27.87
CA GLU A 78 9.02 19.03 29.27
C GLU A 78 10.13 18.66 30.27
N ALA A 79 10.91 17.62 29.98
CA ALA A 79 12.04 17.21 30.83
C ALA A 79 13.22 18.20 30.81
N ALA A 80 13.35 19.01 29.76
CA ALA A 80 14.40 20.01 29.62
C ALA A 80 14.05 21.37 30.25
N LYS A 81 12.82 21.52 30.75
CA LYS A 81 12.30 22.74 31.38
C LYS A 81 12.53 22.72 32.89
#